data_AF-A0A4U5PJZ1-F1
#
_entry.id   AF-A0A4U5PJZ1-F1
#
_cell.length_a   1.000
_cell.length_b   1.000
_cell.length_c   1.000
_cell.angle_alpha   90.00
_cell.angle_beta   90.00
_cell.angle_gamma   90.00
#
_symmetry.space_group_name_H-M   'P 1'
#
loop_
_entity.id
_entity.type
_entity.pdbx_description
1 polymer ?
#
loop_
_entity_poly.entity_id
_entity_poly.type
_entity_poly.pdbx_seq_one_letter_code
_entity_poly.pdbx_strand_id
1 'polypeptide(L)'
;MTEKGMLESLRNYPKGVFFILGNEFCERFSFYGMRAVLTLYLITEHHFSDSHASLLYHAFVSLAYFSPLFGSIAADNYFGRFRVILWVSLVYVLGHVLLSIGAIPQLEQAIRSTLDFSGLVFIALATGGIKPCVSAFAADQVWNGFRLNANRRV
;
A
#
# COMPACT_ATOMS: atom_id res chain seq x y z
N MET A 1 24.71 12.27 -19.05
CA MET A 1 24.83 11.16 -18.08
C MET A 1 24.87 9.87 -18.88
N THR A 2 26.04 9.25 -19.02
CA THR A 2 26.25 8.06 -19.85
C THR A 2 25.60 6.83 -19.21
N GLU A 3 24.96 5.97 -20.01
CA GLU A 3 24.28 4.73 -19.59
C GLU A 3 25.13 3.88 -18.62
N LYS A 4 26.44 3.81 -18.88
CA LYS A 4 27.43 3.13 -18.01
C LYS A 4 27.52 3.70 -16.59
N GLY A 5 27.46 5.02 -16.44
CA GLY A 5 27.50 5.66 -15.11
C GLY A 5 26.22 5.44 -14.31
N MET A 6 25.08 5.27 -14.99
CA MET A 6 23.81 4.97 -14.34
C MET A 6 23.76 3.53 -13.82
N LEU A 7 24.22 2.56 -14.63
CA LEU A 7 24.30 1.15 -14.24
C LEU A 7 25.29 0.94 -13.07
N GLU A 8 26.41 1.66 -13.07
CA GLU A 8 27.38 1.60 -11.99
C GLU A 8 26.82 2.18 -10.68
N SER A 9 26.03 3.26 -10.76
CA SER A 9 25.32 3.83 -9.61
C SER A 9 24.29 2.85 -9.04
N LEU A 10 23.49 2.20 -9.90
CA LEU A 10 22.50 1.19 -9.48
C LEU A 10 23.17 -0.02 -8.80
N ARG A 11 24.35 -0.44 -9.25
CA ARG A 11 25.10 -1.56 -8.65
C ARG A 11 25.60 -1.24 -7.24
N ASN A 12 25.77 0.03 -6.89
CA ASN A 12 26.22 0.48 -5.58
C ASN A 12 25.10 0.58 -4.54
N TYR A 13 23.82 0.48 -4.96
CA TYR A 13 22.70 0.49 -4.03
C TYR A 13 22.56 -0.83 -3.28
N PRO A 14 22.17 -0.80 -1.98
CA PRO A 14 21.91 -2.01 -1.22
C PRO A 14 20.77 -2.82 -1.82
N LYS A 15 20.93 -4.15 -1.91
CA LYS A 15 19.93 -5.05 -2.51
C LYS A 15 18.54 -4.90 -1.88
N GLY A 16 18.46 -4.57 -0.58
CA GLY A 16 17.21 -4.34 0.14
C GLY A 16 16.35 -3.20 -0.43
N VAL A 17 16.97 -2.18 -1.05
CA VAL A 17 16.26 -1.04 -1.64
C VAL A 17 15.40 -1.48 -2.83
N PHE A 18 15.88 -2.43 -3.64
CA PHE A 18 15.11 -2.93 -4.79
C PHE A 18 13.85 -3.68 -4.36
N PHE A 19 13.91 -4.46 -3.27
CA PHE A 19 12.73 -5.13 -2.72
C PHE A 19 11.69 -4.13 -2.19
N ILE A 20 12.17 -3.07 -1.53
CA ILE A 20 11.30 -2.00 -1.03
C ILE A 20 10.62 -1.25 -2.17
N LEU A 21 11.38 -0.88 -3.21
CA LEU A 21 10.84 -0.20 -4.39
C LEU A 21 9.82 -1.06 -5.13
N GLY A 22 10.09 -2.37 -5.28
CA GLY A 22 9.14 -3.31 -5.89
C GLY A 22 7.84 -3.39 -5.10
N ASN A 23 7.92 -3.48 -3.77
CA ASN A 23 6.74 -3.48 -2.90
C ASN A 23 5.92 -2.18 -3.03
N GLU A 24 6.58 -1.02 -2.96
CA GLU A 24 5.91 0.28 -3.14
C GLU A 24 5.25 0.38 -4.51
N PHE A 25 5.94 -0.05 -5.57
CA PHE A 25 5.38 -0.04 -6.93
C PHE A 25 4.12 -0.91 -7.03
N CYS A 26 4.16 -2.14 -6.52
CA CYS A 26 3.02 -3.06 -6.54
C CYS A 26 1.83 -2.51 -5.72
N GLU A 27 2.09 -1.94 -4.55
CA GLU A 27 1.07 -1.30 -3.73
C GLU A 27 0.39 -0.16 -4.50
N ARG A 28 1.19 0.74 -5.10
CA ARG A 28 0.66 1.89 -5.85
C ARG A 28 -0.13 1.46 -7.07
N PHE A 29 0.38 0.49 -7.83
CA PHE A 29 -0.31 -0.06 -8.98
C PHE A 29 -1.69 -0.60 -8.58
N SER A 30 -1.75 -1.42 -7.52
CA SER A 30 -3.00 -1.98 -7.03
C SER A 30 -3.96 -0.91 -6.48
N PHE A 31 -3.44 0.08 -5.74
CA PHE A 31 -4.24 1.15 -5.15
C PHE A 31 -4.89 2.05 -6.20
N TYR A 32 -4.11 2.52 -7.19
CA TYR A 32 -4.64 3.38 -8.25
C TYR A 32 -5.52 2.60 -9.22
N GLY A 33 -5.18 1.34 -9.52
CA GLY A 33 -6.01 0.46 -10.33
C GLY A 33 -7.39 0.23 -9.73
N MET A 34 -7.46 -0.14 -8.45
CA MET A 34 -8.72 -0.30 -7.73
C MET A 34 -9.51 1.02 -7.67
N ARG A 35 -8.85 2.15 -7.34
CA ARG A 35 -9.52 3.46 -7.28
C ARG A 35 -10.13 3.89 -8.61
N ALA A 36 -9.49 3.56 -9.74
CA ALA A 36 -9.98 3.93 -11.06
C ALA A 36 -11.32 3.26 -11.40
N VAL A 37 -11.52 2.03 -10.94
CA VAL A 37 -12.74 1.24 -11.21
C VAL A 37 -13.76 1.28 -10.08
N LEU A 38 -13.37 1.70 -8.87
CA LEU A 38 -14.21 1.63 -7.66
C LEU A 38 -15.55 2.36 -7.81
N THR A 39 -15.56 3.60 -8.30
CA THR A 39 -16.82 4.36 -8.46
C THR A 39 -17.74 3.68 -9.46
N LEU A 40 -17.20 3.19 -10.59
CA LEU A 40 -17.96 2.47 -11.59
C LEU A 40 -18.55 1.18 -11.00
N TYR A 41 -17.76 0.44 -10.21
CA TYR A 41 -18.19 -0.78 -9.53
C TYR A 41 -19.35 -0.52 -8.56
N LEU A 42 -19.27 0.54 -7.74
CA LEU A 42 -20.34 0.91 -6.81
C LEU A 42 -21.66 1.28 -7.52
N ILE A 43 -21.58 1.90 -8.70
CA ILE A 43 -22.76 2.27 -9.48
C ILE A 43 -23.36 1.04 -10.19
N THR A 44 -22.50 0.20 -10.79
CA THR A 44 -22.94 -0.91 -11.64
C THR A 44 -23.36 -2.14 -10.84
N GLU A 45 -22.61 -2.52 -9.81
CA GLU A 45 -22.81 -3.76 -9.06
C GLU A 45 -23.59 -3.56 -7.75
N HIS A 46 -23.49 -2.38 -7.13
CA HIS A 46 -24.28 -2.04 -5.93
C HIS A 46 -25.48 -1.14 -6.24
N HIS A 47 -25.66 -0.73 -7.51
CA HIS A 47 -26.78 0.11 -7.96
C HIS A 47 -26.93 1.42 -7.16
N PHE A 48 -25.83 1.98 -6.66
CA PHE A 48 -25.86 3.27 -5.98
C PHE A 48 -25.98 4.42 -6.95
N SER A 49 -26.57 5.53 -6.47
CA SER A 49 -26.55 6.80 -7.21
C SER A 49 -25.13 7.33 -7.32
N ASP A 50 -24.86 8.11 -8.37
CA ASP A 50 -23.54 8.74 -8.58
C ASP A 50 -23.09 9.54 -7.34
N SER A 51 -24.01 10.28 -6.73
CA SER A 51 -23.76 11.05 -5.52
C SER A 51 -23.33 10.18 -4.34
N HIS A 52 -23.95 9.02 -4.15
CA HIS A 52 -23.63 8.10 -3.06
C HIS A 52 -22.31 7.36 -3.32
N ALA A 53 -22.06 6.94 -4.56
CA ALA A 53 -20.81 6.32 -4.96
C ALA A 53 -19.62 7.30 -4.81
N SER A 54 -19.78 8.57 -5.19
CA SER A 54 -18.77 9.61 -4.96
C SER A 54 -18.52 9.85 -3.48
N LEU A 55 -19.56 9.88 -2.64
CA LEU A 55 -19.41 10.02 -1.19
C LEU A 55 -18.56 8.88 -0.61
N LEU A 56 -18.87 7.64 -0.96
CA LEU A 56 -18.12 6.46 -0.50
C LEU A 56 -16.67 6.47 -0.99
N TYR A 57 -16.45 6.86 -2.25
CA TYR A 57 -15.11 7.02 -2.80
C TYR A 57 -14.29 8.05 -2.00
N HIS A 58 -14.86 9.23 -1.73
CA HIS A 58 -14.18 10.27 -0.95
C HIS A 58 -13.97 9.88 0.51
N ALA A 59 -14.92 9.15 1.12
CA ALA A 59 -14.77 8.62 2.46
C ALA A 59 -13.60 7.61 2.53
N PHE A 60 -13.53 6.68 1.57
CA PHE A 60 -12.42 5.73 1.44
C PHE A 60 -11.07 6.44 1.30
N VAL A 61 -10.98 7.41 0.37
CA VAL A 61 -9.76 8.18 0.16
C VAL A 61 -9.36 8.93 1.43
N SER A 62 -10.31 9.60 2.08
CA SER A 62 -10.05 10.35 3.32
C SER A 62 -9.50 9.43 4.41
N LEU A 63 -10.10 8.25 4.60
CA LEU A 63 -9.62 7.25 5.55
C LEU A 63 -8.20 6.77 5.21
N ALA A 64 -7.91 6.53 3.93
CA ALA A 64 -6.59 6.09 3.46
C ALA A 64 -5.48 7.14 3.64
N TYR A 65 -5.84 8.42 3.67
CA TYR A 65 -4.91 9.53 3.96
C TYR A 65 -4.83 9.88 5.44
N PHE A 66 -5.81 9.49 6.25
CA PHE A 66 -5.84 9.70 7.70
C PHE A 66 -5.15 8.57 8.47
N SER A 67 -5.30 7.33 8.01
CA SER A 67 -4.67 6.13 8.59
C SER A 67 -3.14 6.16 8.75
N PRO A 68 -2.32 6.89 7.94
CA PRO A 68 -0.87 6.97 8.16
C PRO A 68 -0.46 7.48 9.52
N LEU A 69 -1.25 8.36 10.14
CA LEU A 69 -0.97 8.92 11.45
C LEU A 69 -0.89 7.82 12.53
N PHE A 70 -1.82 6.86 12.49
CA PHE A 70 -1.82 5.73 13.42
C PHE A 70 -0.74 4.71 13.08
N GLY A 71 -0.54 4.47 11.78
CA GLY A 71 0.47 3.54 11.28
C GLY A 71 1.90 3.92 11.69
N SER A 72 2.26 5.21 11.57
CA SER A 72 3.58 5.69 11.96
C SER A 72 3.82 5.62 13.47
N ILE A 73 2.83 6.01 14.28
CA ILE A 73 2.94 5.95 15.75
C ILE A 73 3.15 4.50 16.22
N ALA A 74 2.45 3.54 15.63
CA ALA A 74 2.60 2.13 15.96
C ALA A 74 3.98 1.58 15.57
N ALA A 75 4.52 1.99 14.42
CA ALA A 75 5.82 1.55 13.93
C ALA A 75 6.98 2.12 14.74
N ASP A 76 6.89 3.38 15.16
CA ASP A 76 7.95 4.06 15.89
C ASP A 76 8.02 3.64 17.37
N ASN A 77 6.88 3.32 18.01
CA ASN A 77 6.85 3.06 19.46
C ASN A 77 6.84 1.57 19.86
N TYR A 78 6.26 0.66 19.07
CA TYR A 78 5.92 -0.68 19.57
C TYR A 78 6.58 -1.84 18.82
N PHE A 79 6.50 -1.87 17.48
CA PHE A 79 6.76 -3.10 16.73
C PHE A 79 8.01 -3.04 15.83
N GLY A 80 8.53 -1.85 15.57
CA GLY A 80 9.59 -1.61 14.60
C GLY A 80 9.09 -1.61 13.16
N ARG A 81 9.75 -0.81 12.31
CA ARG A 81 9.31 -0.47 10.94
C ARG A 81 9.07 -1.70 10.05
N PHE A 82 10.00 -2.66 10.03
CA PHE A 82 9.91 -3.84 9.17
C PHE A 82 8.70 -4.74 9.49
N ARG A 83 8.42 -4.97 10.79
CA ARG A 83 7.29 -5.83 11.20
C ARG A 83 5.96 -5.19 10.87
N VAL A 84 5.83 -3.87 11.08
CA VAL A 84 4.62 -3.13 10.70
C VAL A 84 4.41 -3.21 9.19
N ILE A 85 5.43 -2.95 8.37
CA ILE A 85 5.32 -3.05 6.90
C ILE A 85 4.83 -4.45 6.49
N LEU A 86 5.40 -5.52 7.05
CA LEU A 86 4.99 -6.88 6.73
C LEU A 86 3.53 -7.17 7.11
N TRP A 87 3.15 -6.93 8.37
CA TRP A 87 1.79 -7.21 8.85
C TRP A 87 0.75 -6.40 8.09
N VAL A 88 1.04 -5.13 7.85
CA VAL A 88 0.14 -4.23 7.15
C VAL A 88 0.02 -4.61 5.66
N SER A 89 1.10 -5.08 5.03
CA SER A 89 1.05 -5.59 3.65
C SER A 89 0.17 -6.85 3.54
N LEU A 90 0.18 -7.72 4.55
CA LEU A 90 -0.73 -8.88 4.60
C LEU A 90 -2.20 -8.45 4.71
N VAL A 91 -2.50 -7.46 5.56
CA VAL A 91 -3.85 -6.89 5.68
C VAL A 91 -4.29 -6.22 4.37
N TYR A 92 -3.35 -5.56 3.67
CA TYR A 92 -3.61 -4.96 2.36
C TYR A 92 -4.03 -6.01 1.33
N VAL A 93 -3.28 -7.12 1.24
CA VAL A 93 -3.63 -8.24 0.33
C VAL A 93 -4.96 -8.86 0.72
N LEU A 94 -5.22 -9.05 2.03
CA LEU A 94 -6.50 -9.56 2.51
C LEU A 94 -7.66 -8.68 2.06
N GLY A 95 -7.54 -7.36 2.16
CA GLY A 95 -8.58 -6.44 1.71
C GLY A 95 -8.88 -6.54 0.21
N HIS A 96 -7.86 -6.74 -0.63
CA HIS A 96 -8.05 -7.00 -2.08
C HIS A 96 -8.67 -8.37 -2.35
N VAL A 97 -8.34 -9.39 -1.56
CA VAL A 97 -9.00 -10.71 -1.64
C VAL A 97 -10.49 -10.59 -1.32
N LEU A 98 -10.85 -9.84 -0.28
CA LEU A 98 -12.26 -9.62 0.07
C LEU A 98 -13.02 -8.91 -1.05
N LEU A 99 -12.46 -7.84 -1.63
CA LEU A 99 -13.05 -7.18 -2.80
C LEU A 99 -13.19 -8.13 -3.99
N SER A 100 -12.19 -8.97 -4.24
CA SER A 100 -12.23 -9.93 -5.35
C SER A 100 -13.33 -10.98 -5.18
N ILE A 101 -13.58 -11.41 -3.95
CA ILE A 101 -14.67 -12.35 -3.63
C ILE A 101 -16.03 -11.63 -3.69
N GLY A 102 -16.13 -10.39 -3.21
CA GLY A 102 -17.34 -9.58 -3.28
C GLY A 102 -17.80 -9.26 -4.71
N ALA A 103 -16.84 -9.21 -5.65
CA ALA A 103 -17.10 -9.04 -7.07
C ALA A 103 -17.70 -10.29 -7.76
N ILE A 104 -17.85 -11.43 -7.07
CA ILE A 104 -18.46 -12.64 -7.66
C ILE A 104 -19.98 -12.44 -7.82
N PRO A 105 -20.52 -12.50 -9.06
CA PRO A 105 -21.93 -12.16 -9.31
C PRO A 105 -22.93 -13.17 -8.71
N GLN A 106 -22.52 -14.40 -8.45
CA GLN A 106 -23.41 -15.46 -7.93
C GLN A 106 -23.66 -15.35 -6.42
N LEU A 107 -23.00 -14.41 -5.73
CA LEU A 107 -23.09 -14.26 -4.28
C LEU A 107 -24.26 -13.36 -3.88
N GLU A 108 -24.87 -13.63 -2.73
CA GLU A 108 -25.97 -12.82 -2.21
C GLU A 108 -25.55 -11.37 -1.99
N GLN A 109 -26.40 -10.41 -2.36
CA GLN A 109 -26.09 -8.98 -2.30
C GLN A 109 -25.62 -8.52 -0.92
N ALA A 110 -26.24 -9.01 0.16
CA ALA A 110 -25.86 -8.64 1.52
C ALA A 110 -24.43 -9.06 1.87
N ILE A 111 -24.01 -10.24 1.39
CA ILE A 111 -22.66 -10.76 1.60
C ILE A 111 -21.67 -9.94 0.76
N ARG A 112 -22.01 -9.65 -0.51
CA ARG A 112 -21.19 -8.83 -1.41
C ARG A 112 -20.88 -7.46 -0.81
N SER A 113 -21.91 -6.73 -0.38
CA SER A 113 -21.72 -5.40 0.24
C SER A 113 -20.86 -5.49 1.49
N THR A 114 -21.05 -6.50 2.34
CA THR A 114 -20.24 -6.67 3.54
C THR A 114 -18.76 -6.92 3.21
N LEU A 115 -18.48 -7.78 2.24
CA LEU A 115 -17.12 -8.08 1.78
C LEU A 115 -16.46 -6.86 1.14
N ASP A 116 -17.18 -6.12 0.31
CA ASP A 116 -16.63 -4.95 -0.39
C ASP A 116 -16.30 -3.81 0.57
N PHE A 117 -17.22 -3.47 1.48
CA PHE A 117 -16.97 -2.40 2.44
C PHE A 117 -15.92 -2.77 3.48
N SER A 118 -15.90 -4.02 3.96
CA SER A 118 -14.84 -4.49 4.86
C SER A 118 -13.48 -4.52 4.15
N GLY A 119 -13.43 -4.96 2.89
CA GLY A 119 -12.25 -4.93 2.04
C GLY A 119 -11.70 -3.51 1.85
N LEU A 120 -12.56 -2.55 1.54
CA LEU A 120 -12.20 -1.13 1.41
C LEU A 120 -11.63 -0.56 2.72
N VAL A 121 -12.23 -0.90 3.87
CA VAL A 121 -11.72 -0.47 5.19
C VAL A 121 -10.34 -1.05 5.45
N PHE A 122 -10.14 -2.35 5.22
CA PHE A 122 -8.82 -2.98 5.41
C PHE A 122 -7.76 -2.38 4.50
N ILE A 123 -8.07 -2.13 3.22
CA ILE A 123 -7.15 -1.46 2.29
C ILE A 123 -6.84 -0.05 2.78
N ALA A 124 -7.84 0.73 3.18
CA ALA A 124 -7.65 2.11 3.63
C ALA A 124 -6.76 2.18 4.89
N LEU A 125 -6.99 1.31 5.86
CA LEU A 125 -6.16 1.23 7.07
C LEU A 125 -4.75 0.74 6.74
N ALA A 126 -4.62 -0.25 5.86
CA ALA A 126 -3.33 -0.82 5.53
C ALA A 126 -2.44 0.12 4.72
N THR A 127 -3.03 0.85 3.78
CA THR A 127 -2.32 1.89 3.01
C THR A 127 -1.67 2.93 3.93
N GLY A 128 -2.30 3.21 5.07
CA GLY A 128 -1.78 4.08 6.13
C GLY A 128 -0.47 3.61 6.74
N GLY A 129 -0.38 2.34 7.14
CA GLY A 129 0.81 1.79 7.78
C GLY A 129 2.01 1.63 6.84
N ILE A 130 1.78 1.42 5.54
CA ILE A 130 2.85 1.16 4.56
C ILE A 130 3.60 2.47 4.25
N LYS A 131 2.90 3.54 3.89
CA LYS A 131 3.49 4.78 3.36
C LYS A 131 4.56 5.47 4.22
N PRO A 132 4.32 5.76 5.53
CA PRO A 132 5.32 6.43 6.36
C PRO A 132 6.49 5.49 6.70
N CYS A 133 6.22 4.19 6.86
CA CYS A 133 7.22 3.21 7.30
C CYS A 133 8.18 2.81 6.18
N VAL A 134 7.67 2.62 4.96
CA VAL A 134 8.46 2.19 3.81
C VAL A 134 9.50 3.25 3.43
N SER A 135 9.11 4.52 3.40
CA SER A 135 10.02 5.64 3.07
C SER A 135 11.15 5.76 4.10
N ALA A 136 10.81 5.67 5.38
CA ALA A 136 11.80 5.71 6.47
C ALA A 136 12.73 4.49 6.42
N PHE A 137 12.19 3.29 6.20
CA PHE A 137 12.99 2.07 6.13
C PHE A 137 13.91 2.06 4.90
N ALA A 138 13.46 2.57 3.74
CA ALA A 138 14.30 2.72 2.56
C ALA A 138 15.50 3.64 2.83
N ALA A 139 15.26 4.78 3.50
CA ALA A 139 16.33 5.70 3.90
C ALA A 139 17.35 5.02 4.83
N ASP A 140 16.89 4.22 5.79
CA ASP A 140 17.77 3.46 6.70
C ASP A 140 18.64 2.46 5.92
N GLN A 141 18.08 1.77 4.91
CA GLN A 141 18.85 0.82 4.09
C GLN A 141 19.94 1.51 3.28
N VAL A 142 19.62 2.65 2.66
CA VAL A 142 20.59 3.45 1.90
C VAL A 142 21.73 3.94 2.80
N TRP A 143 21.38 4.51 3.96
CA TRP A 143 22.36 5.01 4.93
C TRP A 143 23.31 3.92 5.43
N ASN A 144 22.76 2.80 5.89
CA ASN A 144 23.55 1.68 6.41
C ASN A 144 24.43 1.04 5.32
N GLY A 145 23.91 0.95 4.09
CA GLY A 145 24.67 0.47 2.94
C GLY A 145 25.89 1.33 2.61
N PHE A 146 25.73 2.65 2.59
CA PHE A 146 26.85 3.56 2.38
C PHE A 146 27.87 3.48 3.51
N ARG A 147 27.42 3.40 4.77
CA ARG A 147 28.30 3.29 5.94
C ARG A 147 29.17 2.03 5.89
N LEU A 148 28.59 0.87 5.54
CA LEU A 148 29.32 -0.39 5.39
C LEU A 148 30.33 -0.35 4.25
N ASN A 149 29.98 0.31 3.14
CA ASN A 149 30.89 0.48 2.00
C ASN A 149 32.04 1.46 2.29
N ALA A 150 31.83 2.48 3.11
CA ALA A 150 32.88 3.39 3.56
C ALA A 150 33.88 2.68 4.50
N ASN A 151 33.39 1.87 5.43
CA ASN A 151 34.23 1.14 6.40
C ASN A 151 35.04 -0.02 5.77
N ARG A 152 34.71 -0.44 4.54
CA ARG A 152 35.46 -1.43 3.76
C ARG A 152 36.59 -0.82 2.90
N ARG A 153 36.64 0.52 2.79
CA ARG A 153 37.65 1.24 2.00
C ARG A 153 38.76 1.84 2.87
N VAL A 154 38.72 1.61 4.18
CA VAL A 154 39.77 1.92 5.17
C VAL A 154 40.40 0.59 5.58
#